data_AF-A0A7J9KCW5-F1
#
_entry.id   AF-A0A7J9KCW5-F1
#
_cell.length_a   1.000
_cell.length_b   1.000
_cell.length_c   1.000
_cell.angle_alpha   90.00
_cell.angle_beta   90.00
_cell.angle_gamma   90.00
#
_symmetry.space_group_name_H-M   'P 1'
#
loop_
_entity.id
_entity.type
_entity.pdbx_description
1 polymer ?
#
loop_
_entity_poly.entity_id
_entity_poly.type
_entity_poly.pdbx_seq_one_letter_code
_entity_poly.pdbx_strand_id
1 'polypeptide(L)'
;MERSYKFMVKHVQLWKVAFHSTSPRWIHSCYLAAIAAYYAKEVEAGLMEYKPDIIISVHPLMQHIPLWVLKWQGLQKKVVFVTVITDLNSCHPPWFHPGVNRCYCPSNEVAKRALYDGLEESQVRVFGLPIRPSFARAVLSKDDLRKELEMDTDLPAVLLMGGGEGGGPVKETAKALGESLYDKDQEKPIGQLIVICGRNKGLASTLESKEWKIPVK
;
A
#
# COMPACT_ATOMS: atom_id res chain seq x y z
N MET A 1 12.65 12.01 1.42
CA MET A 1 11.60 11.33 0.64
C MET A 1 10.18 11.53 1.21
N GLU A 2 9.98 11.39 2.52
CA GLU A 2 8.64 11.43 3.13
C GLU A 2 7.84 12.73 2.86
N ARG A 3 8.49 13.89 2.94
CA ARG A 3 7.85 15.21 2.68
C ARG A 3 7.37 15.35 1.23
N SER A 4 8.17 14.85 0.27
CA SER A 4 7.85 14.88 -1.16
C SER A 4 6.73 13.90 -1.50
N TYR A 5 6.73 12.71 -0.91
CA TYR A 5 5.64 11.73 -1.06
C TYR A 5 4.31 12.28 -0.49
N LYS A 6 4.32 12.81 0.74
CA LYS A 6 3.17 13.47 1.36
C LYS A 6 2.62 14.62 0.51
N PHE A 7 3.51 15.39 -0.12
CA PHE A 7 3.11 16.45 -1.04
C PHE A 7 2.44 15.89 -2.30
N MET A 8 3.05 14.90 -2.96
CA MET A 8 2.50 14.33 -4.20
C MET A 8 1.14 13.63 -4.00
N VAL A 9 0.96 12.89 -2.89
CA VAL A 9 -0.33 12.22 -2.58
C VAL A 9 -1.45 13.25 -2.36
N LYS A 10 -1.14 14.45 -1.88
CA LYS A 10 -2.11 15.56 -1.75
C LYS A 10 -2.45 16.23 -3.09
N HIS A 11 -1.64 16.02 -4.13
CA HIS A 11 -1.81 16.62 -5.44
C HIS A 11 -2.03 15.53 -6.50
N VAL A 12 -3.25 14.98 -6.53
CA VAL A 12 -3.64 13.84 -7.39
C VAL A 12 -3.26 14.04 -8.87
N GLN A 13 -3.34 15.26 -9.39
CA GLN A 13 -2.94 15.55 -10.78
C GLN A 13 -1.44 15.41 -11.00
N LEU A 14 -0.60 15.87 -10.05
CA LEU A 14 0.85 15.68 -10.11
C LEU A 14 1.23 14.21 -9.98
N TRP A 15 0.55 13.48 -9.08
CA TRP A 15 0.74 12.03 -8.94
C TRP A 15 0.36 11.30 -10.23
N LYS A 16 -0.76 11.66 -10.85
CA LYS A 16 -1.21 11.09 -12.13
C LYS A 16 -0.22 11.35 -13.26
N VAL A 17 0.30 12.58 -13.36
CA VAL A 17 1.34 12.92 -14.34
C VAL A 17 2.61 12.12 -14.09
N ALA A 18 3.10 12.03 -12.86
CA ALA A 18 4.28 11.23 -12.51
C ALA A 18 4.09 9.73 -12.82
N PHE A 19 2.89 9.20 -12.53
CA PHE A 19 2.51 7.81 -12.80
C PHE A 19 2.56 7.50 -14.30
N HIS A 20 1.94 8.34 -15.13
CA HIS A 20 1.87 8.10 -16.56
C HIS A 20 3.14 8.50 -17.32
N SER A 21 3.88 9.52 -16.87
CA SER A 21 5.10 9.98 -17.54
C SER A 21 6.28 9.01 -17.40
N THR A 22 6.28 8.20 -16.34
CA THR A 22 7.31 7.17 -16.09
C THR A 22 6.95 5.80 -16.67
N SER A 23 5.76 5.67 -17.25
CA SER A 23 5.25 4.42 -17.84
C SER A 23 5.86 4.03 -19.20
N PRO A 24 6.25 4.94 -20.11
CA PRO A 24 6.85 4.57 -21.39
C PRO A 24 8.20 3.85 -21.21
N ARG A 25 8.37 2.69 -21.87
CA ARG A 25 9.55 1.81 -21.73
C ARG A 25 10.91 2.49 -22.00
N TRP A 26 10.94 3.51 -22.87
CA TRP A 26 12.17 4.23 -23.22
C TRP A 26 12.57 5.29 -22.16
N ILE A 27 11.60 5.95 -21.51
CA ILE A 27 11.85 6.85 -20.37
C ILE A 27 12.27 6.03 -19.14
N HIS A 28 11.64 4.87 -18.97
CA HIS A 28 11.89 3.93 -17.89
C HIS A 28 13.36 3.50 -17.80
N SER A 29 13.99 3.19 -18.93
CA SER A 29 15.38 2.71 -18.99
C SER A 29 16.40 3.75 -18.52
N CYS A 30 16.27 5.01 -18.95
CA CYS A 30 17.19 6.09 -18.56
C CYS A 30 17.05 6.48 -17.08
N TYR A 31 15.82 6.58 -16.59
CA TYR A 31 15.54 6.90 -15.19
C TYR A 31 16.02 5.79 -14.24
N LEU A 32 15.77 4.52 -14.60
CA LEU A 32 16.27 3.39 -13.81
C LEU A 32 17.78 3.33 -13.78
N ALA A 33 18.48 3.64 -14.87
CA ALA A 33 19.94 3.69 -14.88
C ALA A 33 20.49 4.75 -13.92
N ALA A 34 19.86 5.93 -13.85
CA ALA A 34 20.22 6.97 -12.90
C ALA A 34 19.97 6.56 -11.44
N ILE A 35 18.84 5.91 -11.15
CA ILE A 35 18.57 5.36 -9.82
C ILE A 35 19.55 4.23 -9.47
N ALA A 36 19.83 3.34 -10.43
CA ALA A 36 20.79 2.25 -10.24
C ALA A 36 22.16 2.79 -9.83
N ALA A 37 22.66 3.84 -10.51
CA ALA A 37 23.94 4.46 -10.18
C ALA A 37 24.00 4.99 -8.74
N TYR A 38 22.86 5.40 -8.18
CA TYR A 38 22.78 5.92 -6.81
C TYR A 38 22.60 4.80 -5.76
N TYR A 39 21.74 3.81 -6.03
CA TYR A 39 21.35 2.79 -5.05
C TYR A 39 22.11 1.46 -5.16
N ALA A 40 22.87 1.21 -6.23
CA ALA A 40 23.60 -0.05 -6.40
C ALA A 40 24.58 -0.34 -5.25
N LYS A 41 25.26 0.69 -4.74
CA LYS A 41 26.19 0.55 -3.60
C LYS A 41 25.48 0.13 -2.31
N GLU A 42 24.30 0.67 -2.05
CA GLU A 42 23.48 0.30 -0.89
C GLU A 42 23.00 -1.15 -0.99
N VAL A 43 22.59 -1.57 -2.20
CA VAL A 43 22.19 -2.96 -2.44
C VAL A 43 23.39 -3.90 -2.27
N GLU A 44 24.55 -3.54 -2.81
CA GLU A 44 25.79 -4.30 -2.63
C GLU A 44 26.20 -4.41 -1.16
N ALA A 45 26.14 -3.31 -0.41
CA ALA A 45 26.43 -3.32 1.03
C ALA A 45 25.48 -4.28 1.77
N GLY A 46 24.18 -4.22 1.48
CA GLY A 46 23.19 -5.14 2.05
C GLY A 46 23.45 -6.60 1.67
N LEU A 47 23.80 -6.90 0.40
CA LEU A 47 24.14 -8.26 -0.01
C LEU A 47 25.34 -8.81 0.77
N MET A 48 26.35 -7.99 1.01
CA MET A 48 27.57 -8.40 1.72
C MET A 48 27.35 -8.54 3.23
N GLU A 49 26.51 -7.68 3.81
CA GLU A 49 26.12 -7.73 5.22
C GLU A 49 25.25 -8.96 5.52
N TYR A 50 24.14 -9.11 4.80
CA TYR A 50 23.12 -10.12 5.10
C TYR A 50 23.38 -11.48 4.46
N LYS A 51 24.18 -11.53 3.38
CA LYS A 51 24.47 -12.76 2.59
C LYS A 51 23.22 -13.62 2.34
N PRO A 52 22.15 -13.05 1.75
CA PRO A 52 20.85 -13.70 1.73
C PRO A 52 20.80 -14.90 0.79
N ASP A 53 20.12 -15.97 1.21
CA ASP A 53 19.72 -17.06 0.30
C ASP A 53 18.52 -16.68 -0.58
N ILE A 54 17.69 -15.75 -0.08
CA ILE A 54 16.50 -15.25 -0.77
C ILE A 54 16.35 -13.73 -0.56
N ILE A 55 15.97 -13.04 -1.63
CA ILE A 55 15.60 -11.62 -1.61
C ILE A 55 14.14 -11.50 -2.05
N ILE A 56 13.36 -10.76 -1.26
CA ILE A 56 11.95 -10.50 -1.54
C ILE A 56 11.78 -9.00 -1.79
N SER A 57 11.43 -8.65 -3.01
CA SER A 57 11.10 -7.29 -3.40
C SER A 57 9.60 -7.02 -3.27
N VAL A 58 9.25 -6.01 -2.49
CA VAL A 58 7.88 -5.51 -2.27
C VAL A 58 7.71 -4.08 -2.79
N HIS A 59 8.59 -3.63 -3.68
CA HIS A 59 8.59 -2.26 -4.20
C HIS A 59 8.83 -2.27 -5.72
N PRO A 60 8.13 -1.43 -6.52
CA PRO A 60 8.25 -1.45 -7.99
C PRO A 60 9.63 -1.07 -8.53
N LEU A 61 10.40 -0.27 -7.79
CA LEU A 61 11.74 0.15 -8.23
C LEU A 61 12.86 -0.80 -7.78
N MET A 62 12.54 -1.95 -7.19
CA MET A 62 13.50 -2.86 -6.56
C MET A 62 13.57 -4.21 -7.28
N GLN A 63 13.51 -4.22 -8.61
CA GLN A 63 13.65 -5.40 -9.45
C GLN A 63 14.94 -5.28 -10.24
N HIS A 64 15.01 -4.28 -11.11
CA HIS A 64 16.11 -4.05 -12.04
C HIS A 64 17.46 -3.86 -11.33
N ILE A 65 17.52 -3.00 -10.31
CA ILE A 65 18.78 -2.65 -9.63
C ILE A 65 19.34 -3.84 -8.87
N PRO A 66 18.58 -4.52 -7.99
CA PRO A 66 19.14 -5.66 -7.26
C PRO A 66 19.51 -6.84 -8.15
N LEU A 67 18.71 -7.12 -9.19
CA LEU A 67 19.03 -8.18 -10.15
C LEU A 67 20.31 -7.87 -10.94
N TRP A 68 20.55 -6.60 -11.25
CA TRP A 68 21.78 -6.17 -11.91
C TRP A 68 23.01 -6.39 -11.01
N VAL A 69 22.93 -5.96 -9.75
CA VAL A 69 24.01 -6.16 -8.77
C VAL A 69 24.28 -7.65 -8.55
N LEU A 70 23.24 -8.49 -8.39
CA LEU A 70 23.37 -9.94 -8.28
C LEU A 70 24.08 -10.56 -9.49
N LYS A 71 23.78 -10.08 -10.70
CA LYS A 71 24.43 -10.54 -11.93
C LYS A 71 25.91 -10.18 -11.94
N TRP A 72 26.24 -8.93 -11.61
CA TRP A 72 27.64 -8.44 -11.58
C TRP A 72 28.50 -9.12 -10.52
N GLN A 73 27.94 -9.44 -9.37
CA GLN A 73 28.64 -10.20 -8.32
C GLN A 73 28.64 -11.73 -8.57
N GLY A 74 28.07 -12.21 -9.68
CA GLY A 74 27.99 -13.65 -9.98
C GLY A 74 27.08 -14.44 -9.03
N LEU A 75 26.16 -13.77 -8.33
CA LEU A 75 25.27 -14.34 -7.32
C LEU A 75 23.90 -14.76 -7.87
N GLN A 76 23.58 -14.43 -9.11
CA GLN A 76 22.29 -14.72 -9.76
C GLN A 76 21.82 -16.19 -9.71
N LYS A 77 22.75 -17.15 -9.60
CA LYS A 77 22.43 -18.60 -9.48
C LYS A 77 22.37 -19.09 -8.03
N LYS A 78 22.85 -18.29 -7.08
CA LYS A 78 22.98 -18.64 -5.67
C LYS A 78 21.85 -18.07 -4.83
N VAL A 79 21.40 -16.86 -5.17
CA VAL A 79 20.38 -16.13 -4.43
C VAL A 79 19.05 -16.20 -5.18
N VAL A 80 18.01 -16.67 -4.51
CA VAL A 80 16.65 -16.67 -5.05
C VAL A 80 16.08 -15.26 -4.98
N PHE A 81 15.65 -14.72 -6.12
CA PHE A 81 15.03 -13.40 -6.19
C PHE A 81 13.54 -13.51 -6.46
N VAL A 82 12.74 -12.93 -5.58
CA VAL A 82 11.27 -12.98 -5.64
C VAL A 82 10.71 -11.58 -5.64
N THR A 83 9.64 -11.37 -6.42
CA THR A 83 8.81 -10.17 -6.35
C THR A 83 7.44 -10.50 -5.76
N VAL A 84 6.95 -9.65 -4.87
CA VAL A 84 5.56 -9.64 -4.39
C VAL A 84 4.95 -8.31 -4.80
N ILE A 85 4.00 -8.35 -5.74
CA ILE A 85 3.36 -7.15 -6.26
C ILE A 85 2.34 -6.63 -5.25
N THR A 86 2.45 -5.35 -4.90
CA THR A 86 1.52 -4.69 -3.97
C THR A 86 0.47 -3.82 -4.65
N ASP A 87 0.57 -3.64 -5.97
CA ASP A 87 -0.43 -2.94 -6.79
C ASP A 87 -1.58 -3.88 -7.15
N LEU A 88 -2.81 -3.53 -6.82
CA LEU A 88 -3.95 -4.44 -6.96
C LEU A 88 -4.48 -4.59 -8.40
N ASN A 89 -4.22 -3.62 -9.27
CA ASN A 89 -4.75 -3.63 -10.64
C ASN A 89 -3.77 -2.99 -11.63
N SER A 90 -3.75 -1.66 -11.72
CA SER A 90 -2.87 -0.92 -12.62
C SER A 90 -1.42 -0.93 -12.10
N CYS A 91 -0.68 -1.98 -12.44
CA CYS A 91 0.69 -2.16 -12.02
C CYS A 91 1.65 -1.27 -12.82
N HIS A 92 2.64 -0.72 -12.11
CA HIS A 92 3.79 -0.12 -12.75
C HIS A 92 4.61 -1.16 -13.55
N PRO A 93 4.97 -0.91 -14.82
CA PRO A 93 5.87 -1.78 -15.59
C PRO A 93 7.14 -2.24 -14.84
N PRO A 94 7.81 -1.38 -14.03
CA PRO A 94 8.96 -1.78 -13.21
C PRO A 94 8.82 -3.06 -12.35
N TRP A 95 7.59 -3.45 -11.98
CA TRP A 95 7.33 -4.68 -11.21
C TRP A 95 7.73 -5.95 -11.95
N PHE A 96 7.71 -5.93 -13.28
CA PHE A 96 7.90 -7.12 -14.12
C PHE A 96 9.33 -7.17 -14.63
N HIS A 97 10.06 -8.23 -14.28
CA HIS A 97 11.42 -8.44 -14.75
C HIS A 97 11.68 -9.94 -15.00
N PRO A 98 12.08 -10.37 -16.22
CA PRO A 98 12.29 -11.79 -16.54
C PRO A 98 13.37 -12.49 -15.71
N GLY A 99 14.29 -11.72 -15.12
CA GLY A 99 15.36 -12.25 -14.26
C GLY A 99 14.93 -12.70 -12.86
N VAL A 100 13.65 -12.57 -12.46
CA VAL A 100 13.17 -13.06 -11.15
C VAL A 100 12.99 -14.57 -11.15
N ASN A 101 13.13 -15.24 -10.00
CA ASN A 101 12.78 -16.65 -9.88
C ASN A 101 11.26 -16.84 -9.75
N ARG A 102 10.59 -15.95 -9.02
CA ARG A 102 9.13 -15.96 -8.84
C ARG A 102 8.56 -14.54 -8.76
N CYS A 103 7.34 -14.38 -9.26
CA CYS A 103 6.52 -13.19 -9.14
C CYS A 103 5.15 -13.58 -8.56
N TYR A 104 4.87 -13.09 -7.35
CA TYR A 104 3.61 -13.29 -6.65
C TYR A 104 2.66 -12.13 -6.96
N CYS A 105 1.56 -12.45 -7.62
CA CYS A 105 0.55 -11.51 -8.05
C CYS A 105 -0.64 -11.49 -7.07
N PRO A 106 -1.26 -10.32 -6.82
CA PRO A 106 -2.43 -10.20 -5.98
C PRO A 106 -3.72 -10.65 -6.67
N SER A 107 -3.73 -10.79 -8.00
CA SER A 107 -4.91 -11.18 -8.77
C SER A 107 -4.53 -11.85 -10.10
N ASN A 108 -5.53 -12.45 -10.75
CA ASN A 108 -5.37 -13.05 -12.09
C ASN A 108 -5.13 -11.98 -13.17
N GLU A 109 -5.69 -10.79 -13.01
CA GLU A 109 -5.51 -9.65 -13.92
C GLU A 109 -4.04 -9.21 -13.93
N VAL A 110 -3.42 -9.11 -12.75
CA VAL A 110 -2.00 -8.78 -12.62
C VAL A 110 -1.13 -9.92 -13.16
N ALA A 111 -1.50 -11.18 -12.96
CA ALA A 111 -0.79 -12.33 -13.53
C ALA A 111 -0.80 -12.31 -15.07
N LYS A 112 -1.95 -12.06 -15.70
CA LYS A 112 -2.06 -11.88 -17.15
C LYS A 112 -1.14 -10.76 -17.64
N ARG A 113 -1.08 -9.66 -16.89
CA ARG A 113 -0.18 -8.55 -17.21
C ARG A 113 1.29 -8.94 -17.09
N ALA A 114 1.67 -9.70 -16.07
CA ALA A 114 3.03 -10.20 -15.89
C ALA A 114 3.48 -11.08 -17.06
N LEU A 115 2.61 -11.98 -17.53
CA LEU A 115 2.87 -12.83 -18.70
C LEU A 115 3.04 -11.97 -19.97
N TYR A 116 2.15 -11.00 -20.16
CA TYR A 116 2.24 -10.05 -21.28
C TYR A 116 3.55 -9.23 -21.27
N ASP A 117 4.05 -8.87 -20.09
CA ASP A 117 5.31 -8.15 -19.91
C ASP A 117 6.55 -9.07 -19.86
N GLY A 118 6.42 -10.35 -20.25
CA GLY A 118 7.53 -11.23 -20.58
C GLY A 118 7.98 -12.17 -19.45
N LEU A 119 7.18 -12.33 -18.40
CA LEU A 119 7.39 -13.42 -17.44
C LEU A 119 6.83 -14.74 -17.97
N GLU A 120 7.48 -15.84 -17.63
CA GLU A 120 6.99 -17.18 -17.91
C GLU A 120 5.93 -17.62 -16.89
N GLU A 121 5.05 -18.52 -17.30
CA GLU A 121 4.08 -19.17 -16.40
C GLU A 121 4.75 -19.87 -15.21
N SER A 122 5.95 -20.40 -15.43
CA SER A 122 6.79 -21.01 -14.40
C SER A 122 7.14 -20.03 -13.27
N GLN A 123 7.21 -18.73 -13.57
CA GLN A 123 7.59 -17.65 -12.65
C GLN A 123 6.39 -17.08 -11.91
N VAL A 124 5.18 -17.13 -12.46
CA VAL A 124 4.01 -16.40 -11.95
C VAL A 124 3.17 -17.25 -10.99
N ARG A 125 2.79 -16.71 -9.83
CA ARG A 125 1.86 -17.35 -8.88
C ARG A 125 0.84 -16.33 -8.37
N VAL A 126 -0.42 -16.76 -8.20
CA VAL A 126 -1.51 -15.91 -7.71
C VAL A 126 -1.94 -16.39 -6.33
N PHE A 127 -1.56 -15.64 -5.29
CA PHE A 127 -1.90 -15.94 -3.89
C PHE A 127 -2.67 -14.82 -3.18
N GLY A 128 -2.89 -13.69 -3.86
CA GLY A 128 -3.44 -12.49 -3.23
C GLY A 128 -2.36 -11.58 -2.64
N LEU A 129 -2.78 -10.41 -2.16
CA LEU A 129 -1.91 -9.49 -1.44
C LEU A 129 -1.62 -10.07 -0.05
N PRO A 130 -0.34 -10.20 0.36
CA PRO A 130 -0.05 -10.73 1.70
C PRO A 130 -0.52 -9.75 2.76
N ILE A 131 -1.26 -10.29 3.73
CA ILE A 131 -1.72 -9.58 4.92
C ILE A 131 -1.07 -10.19 6.17
N ARG A 132 -1.08 -9.45 7.27
CA ARG A 132 -0.55 -9.96 8.54
C ARG A 132 -1.33 -11.20 8.97
N PRO A 133 -0.67 -12.32 9.37
CA PRO A 133 -1.37 -13.52 9.80
C PRO A 133 -2.33 -13.28 10.97
N SER A 134 -1.98 -12.37 11.89
CA SER A 134 -2.85 -11.99 13.01
C SER A 134 -4.17 -11.36 12.56
N PHE A 135 -4.18 -10.63 11.44
CA PHE A 135 -5.40 -10.06 10.87
C PHE A 135 -6.28 -11.17 10.27
N ALA A 136 -5.69 -12.09 9.51
CA ALA A 136 -6.42 -13.17 8.85
C ALA A 136 -6.98 -14.23 9.84
N ARG A 137 -6.27 -14.46 10.95
CA ARG A 137 -6.62 -15.48 11.96
C ARG A 137 -7.44 -14.92 13.12
N ALA A 138 -7.77 -13.63 13.10
CA ALA A 138 -8.54 -13.02 14.16
C ALA A 138 -9.95 -13.64 14.21
N VAL A 139 -10.29 -14.26 15.33
CA VAL A 139 -11.65 -14.72 15.63
C VAL A 139 -12.22 -13.74 16.63
N LEU A 140 -13.12 -12.87 16.16
CA LEU A 140 -13.65 -11.76 16.94
C LEU A 140 -15.17 -11.79 16.93
N SER A 141 -15.76 -11.54 18.10
CA SER A 141 -17.20 -11.30 18.24
C SER A 141 -17.48 -9.83 17.97
N LYS A 142 -18.40 -9.55 17.04
CA LYS A 142 -18.79 -8.18 16.71
C LYS A 142 -19.32 -7.43 17.93
N ASP A 143 -20.07 -8.12 18.79
CA ASP A 143 -20.70 -7.52 19.96
C ASP A 143 -19.69 -7.25 21.07
N ASP A 144 -18.73 -8.16 21.26
CA ASP A 144 -17.68 -7.96 22.27
C ASP A 144 -16.72 -6.85 21.84
N LEU A 145 -16.35 -6.77 20.56
CA LEU A 145 -15.55 -5.67 20.02
C LEU A 145 -16.25 -4.31 20.17
N ARG A 146 -17.57 -4.27 19.94
CA ARG A 146 -18.33 -3.03 20.12
C ARG A 146 -18.28 -2.56 21.57
N LYS A 147 -18.41 -3.47 22.54
CA LYS A 147 -18.27 -3.14 23.96
C LYS A 147 -16.84 -2.71 24.31
N GLU A 148 -15.83 -3.45 23.84
CA GLU A 148 -14.42 -3.16 24.10
C GLU A 148 -14.00 -1.79 23.55
N LEU A 149 -14.49 -1.42 22.36
CA LEU A 149 -14.22 -0.13 21.72
C LEU A 149 -15.21 0.97 22.15
N GLU A 150 -16.06 0.70 23.16
CA GLU A 150 -17.09 1.61 23.67
C GLU A 150 -18.02 2.17 22.57
N MET A 151 -18.27 1.36 21.54
CA MET A 151 -19.17 1.66 20.43
C MET A 151 -20.63 1.42 20.83
N ASP A 152 -21.54 2.06 20.11
CA ASP A 152 -22.95 1.75 20.22
C ASP A 152 -23.21 0.31 19.71
N THR A 153 -24.01 -0.47 20.45
CA THR A 153 -24.22 -1.89 20.16
C THR A 153 -25.19 -2.13 19.02
N ASP A 154 -26.07 -1.17 18.73
CA ASP A 154 -27.22 -1.35 17.85
C ASP A 154 -27.04 -0.57 16.53
N LEU A 155 -26.39 0.59 16.58
CA LEU A 155 -26.20 1.45 15.42
C LEU A 155 -25.23 0.84 14.39
N PRO A 156 -25.53 0.94 13.08
CA PRO A 156 -24.57 0.61 12.03
C PRO A 156 -23.36 1.54 12.10
N ALA A 157 -22.18 0.99 11.86
CA ALA A 157 -20.91 1.67 12.06
C ALA A 157 -20.18 1.90 10.73
N VAL A 158 -19.68 3.12 10.52
CA VAL A 158 -18.77 3.45 9.42
C VAL A 158 -17.35 3.57 9.97
N LEU A 159 -16.43 2.75 9.44
CA LEU A 159 -15.00 2.90 9.71
C LEU A 159 -14.38 3.83 8.67
N LEU A 160 -13.92 5.00 9.11
CA LEU A 160 -13.20 5.97 8.31
C LEU A 160 -11.71 5.95 8.66
N MET A 161 -10.88 5.73 7.64
CA MET A 161 -9.42 5.72 7.80
C MET A 161 -8.71 6.33 6.59
N GLY A 162 -7.62 7.05 6.83
CA GLY A 162 -6.79 7.69 5.80
C GLY A 162 -5.41 7.02 5.61
N GLY A 163 -5.27 5.76 6.04
CA GLY A 163 -3.97 5.09 6.14
C GLY A 163 -3.10 5.61 7.29
N GLY A 164 -1.86 5.11 7.39
CA GLY A 164 -0.99 5.36 8.55
C GLY A 164 -0.63 6.83 8.81
N GLU A 165 -0.65 7.67 7.77
CA GLU A 165 -0.37 9.11 7.87
C GLU A 165 -1.64 9.99 7.92
N GLY A 166 -2.83 9.39 7.85
CA GLY A 166 -4.08 10.16 7.74
C GLY A 166 -4.14 11.01 6.47
N GLY A 167 -3.80 10.42 5.33
CA GLY A 167 -3.87 11.07 4.01
C GLY A 167 -5.32 11.28 3.55
N GLY A 168 -5.53 12.30 2.71
CA GLY A 168 -6.84 12.65 2.17
C GLY A 168 -7.69 13.56 3.08
N PRO A 169 -8.90 13.94 2.62
CA PRO A 169 -9.79 14.87 3.32
C PRO A 169 -10.60 14.16 4.42
N VAL A 170 -9.90 13.48 5.34
CA VAL A 170 -10.54 12.67 6.41
C VAL A 170 -11.43 13.54 7.28
N LYS A 171 -10.99 14.76 7.61
CA LYS A 171 -11.76 15.71 8.43
C LYS A 171 -13.08 16.10 7.77
N GLU A 172 -13.03 16.45 6.50
CA GLU A 172 -14.19 16.87 5.72
C GLU A 172 -15.17 15.70 5.53
N THR A 173 -14.64 14.51 5.26
CA THR A 173 -15.43 13.27 5.14
C THR A 173 -16.11 12.92 6.47
N ALA A 174 -15.39 13.01 7.59
CA ALA A 174 -15.94 12.77 8.91
C ALA A 174 -17.10 13.73 9.22
N LYS A 175 -16.96 15.03 8.90
CA LYS A 175 -18.03 16.02 9.07
C LYS A 175 -19.26 15.68 8.23
N ALA A 176 -19.07 15.37 6.95
CA ALA A 176 -20.17 15.01 6.06
C ALA A 176 -20.90 13.75 6.53
N LEU A 177 -20.17 12.73 7.01
CA LEU A 177 -20.76 11.53 7.61
C LEU A 177 -21.50 11.86 8.92
N GLY A 178 -20.95 12.73 9.76
CA GLY A 178 -21.59 13.21 10.99
C GLY A 178 -22.97 13.82 10.75
N GLU A 179 -23.13 14.55 9.64
CA GLU A 179 -24.41 15.12 9.23
C GLU A 179 -25.33 14.09 8.56
N SER A 180 -24.76 13.18 7.75
CA SER A 180 -25.53 12.19 6.97
C SER A 180 -26.06 11.04 7.81
N LEU A 181 -25.41 10.71 8.93
CA LEU A 181 -25.78 9.63 9.84
C LEU A 181 -26.71 10.11 10.98
N TYR A 182 -27.25 11.33 10.87
CA TYR A 182 -28.21 11.90 11.80
C TYR A 182 -29.54 12.15 11.10
N ASP A 183 -30.61 11.55 11.62
CA ASP A 183 -31.98 11.83 11.17
C ASP A 183 -32.47 13.12 11.84
N LYS A 184 -32.67 14.15 11.03
CA LYS A 184 -33.13 15.47 11.50
C LYS A 184 -34.62 15.49 11.84
N ASP A 185 -35.43 14.64 11.22
CA ASP A 185 -36.87 14.62 11.43
C ASP A 185 -37.20 13.88 12.74
N GLN A 186 -36.45 12.82 13.03
CA GLN A 186 -36.60 12.03 14.27
C GLN A 186 -35.63 12.46 15.38
N GLU A 187 -34.82 13.50 15.13
CA GLU A 187 -33.78 14.03 16.02
C GLU A 187 -32.90 12.95 16.69
N LYS A 188 -32.45 11.95 15.91
CA LYS A 188 -31.68 10.83 16.45
C LYS A 188 -30.59 10.33 15.49
N PRO A 189 -29.51 9.72 16.02
CA PRO A 189 -28.53 9.05 15.18
C PRO A 189 -29.15 7.82 14.49
N ILE A 190 -28.83 7.64 13.22
CA ILE A 190 -29.13 6.43 12.42
C ILE A 190 -27.87 5.62 12.12
N GLY A 191 -26.70 6.09 12.55
CA GLY A 191 -25.44 5.37 12.52
C GLY A 191 -24.39 6.02 13.42
N GLN A 192 -23.23 5.38 13.50
CA GLN A 192 -22.06 5.83 14.25
C GLN A 192 -20.82 5.84 13.38
N LEU A 193 -19.83 6.64 13.78
CA LEU A 193 -18.58 6.83 13.04
C LEU A 193 -17.38 6.43 13.90
N ILE A 194 -16.44 5.70 13.30
CA ILE A 194 -15.15 5.34 13.92
C ILE A 194 -14.06 5.89 13.03
N VAL A 195 -13.18 6.72 13.57
CA VAL A 195 -12.12 7.40 12.80
C VAL A 195 -10.74 6.98 13.27
N ILE A 196 -10.07 6.14 12.48
CA ILE A 196 -8.66 5.78 12.74
C ILE A 196 -7.74 6.81 12.07
N CYS A 197 -7.20 7.72 12.89
CA CYS A 197 -6.30 8.80 12.46
C CYS A 197 -4.84 8.37 12.20
N GLY A 198 -4.49 7.11 12.51
CA GLY A 198 -3.11 6.61 12.38
C GLY A 198 -2.13 7.42 13.22
N ARG A 199 -1.04 7.90 12.61
CA ARG A 199 -0.03 8.76 13.26
C ARG A 199 -0.40 10.24 13.29
N ASN A 200 -1.51 10.64 12.68
CA ASN A 200 -1.93 12.03 12.59
C ASN A 200 -2.62 12.51 13.88
N LYS A 201 -1.82 12.79 14.91
CA LYS A 201 -2.31 13.28 16.21
C LYS A 201 -3.08 14.60 16.11
N GLY A 202 -2.67 15.49 15.21
CA GLY A 202 -3.36 16.76 15.00
C GLY A 202 -4.78 16.59 14.47
N LEU A 203 -4.98 15.62 13.56
CA LEU A 203 -6.32 15.24 13.09
C LEU A 203 -7.15 14.63 14.22
N ALA A 204 -6.57 13.72 15.01
CA ALA A 204 -7.26 13.10 16.16
C ALA A 204 -7.78 14.18 17.13
N SER A 205 -6.91 15.06 17.62
CA SER A 205 -7.30 16.13 18.55
C SER A 205 -8.35 17.08 17.96
N THR A 206 -8.30 17.34 16.65
CA THR A 206 -9.29 18.19 15.95
C THR A 206 -10.67 17.53 15.89
N LEU A 207 -10.73 16.22 15.73
CA LEU A 207 -12.00 15.47 15.65
C LEU A 207 -12.57 15.20 17.04
N GLU A 208 -11.71 14.94 18.03
CA GLU A 208 -12.07 14.77 19.44
C GLU A 208 -12.64 16.06 20.05
N SER A 209 -12.10 17.23 19.68
CA SER A 209 -12.58 18.52 20.21
C SER A 209 -13.91 18.98 19.61
N LYS A 210 -14.49 18.23 18.67
CA LYS A 210 -15.73 18.59 17.98
C LYS A 210 -16.91 17.92 18.67
N GLU A 211 -17.98 18.68 18.84
CA GLU A 211 -19.27 18.12 19.24
C GLU A 211 -19.97 17.45 18.05
N TRP A 212 -20.42 16.22 18.26
CA TRP A 212 -21.07 15.38 17.27
C TRP A 212 -22.51 15.10 17.67
N LYS A 213 -23.42 15.09 16.69
CA LYS A 213 -24.83 14.71 16.88
C LYS A 213 -25.04 13.20 16.85
N ILE A 214 -24.00 12.45 16.53
CA ILE A 214 -23.98 11.00 16.48
C ILE A 214 -22.83 10.48 17.36
N PRO A 215 -22.86 9.21 17.78
CA PRO A 215 -21.71 8.60 18.42
C PRO A 215 -20.50 8.57 17.48
N VAL A 216 -19.37 9.10 17.95
CA VAL A 216 -18.09 9.09 17.23
C VAL A 216 -16.99 8.57 18.16
N LYS A 217 -16.17 7.66 17.64
CA LYS A 217 -14.97 7.13 18.30
C LYS A 217 -13.73 7.32 17.43
#